data_AF-A0A6S5U059-F1
#
_entry.id   AF-A0A6S5U059-F1
#
_cell.length_a   1.000
_cell.length_b   1.000
_cell.length_c   1.000
_cell.angle_alpha   90.00
_cell.angle_beta   90.00
_cell.angle_gamma   90.00
#
_symmetry.space_group_name_H-M   'P 1'
#
loop_
_entity.id
_entity.type
_entity.pdbx_description
1 polymer ?
#
loop_
_entity_poly.entity_id
_entity_poly.type
_entity_poly.pdbx_seq_one_letter_code
_entity_poly.pdbx_strand_id
1 'polypeptide(L)'
;MSDNTAIPSWADERSFSAHLFALDGVQKIPVSHLSRFYAPLGSTGALQQGTTDDGWLRLNPAQTAMTLRFHYHSQTLNRLNFMLSLDSDRNRKLGISRNGYLGLYTYSNIDDFWKVEPLAWSENTLHCRIRDHQGQQVKVLASSPHHLTVNKGNILEFLVVRTS
;
A
#
# COMPACT_ATOMS: atom_id res chain seq x y z
N MET A 1 -5.20 -30.02 3.53
CA MET A 1 -5.78 -29.57 2.25
C MET A 1 -4.92 -28.44 1.74
N SER A 2 -4.09 -28.72 0.74
CA SER A 2 -3.27 -27.70 0.07
C SER A 2 -4.18 -26.96 -0.89
N ASP A 3 -4.65 -25.79 -0.48
CA ASP A 3 -5.44 -24.90 -1.33
C ASP A 3 -4.48 -24.30 -2.36
N ASN A 4 -4.22 -25.05 -3.43
CA ASN A 4 -3.33 -24.66 -4.51
C ASN A 4 -4.08 -23.66 -5.39
N THR A 5 -4.34 -22.47 -4.84
CA THR A 5 -4.85 -21.35 -5.63
C THR A 5 -3.73 -20.95 -6.58
N ALA A 6 -3.83 -21.42 -7.82
CA ALA A 6 -2.85 -21.16 -8.87
C ALA A 6 -2.59 -19.65 -8.94
N ILE A 7 -1.32 -19.26 -8.79
CA ILE A 7 -0.90 -17.87 -8.94
C ILE A 7 -1.26 -17.45 -10.37
N PRO A 8 -2.02 -16.36 -10.56
CA PRO A 8 -2.36 -15.88 -11.90
C PRO A 8 -1.09 -15.57 -12.69
N SER A 9 -1.14 -15.80 -14.01
CA SER A 9 0.00 -15.61 -14.92
C SER A 9 0.57 -14.19 -14.94
N TRP A 10 -0.15 -13.21 -14.42
CA TRP A 10 0.30 -11.83 -14.30
C TRP A 10 1.13 -11.53 -13.06
N ALA A 11 0.98 -12.35 -12.02
CA ALA A 11 1.74 -12.26 -10.78
C ALA A 11 2.88 -13.27 -10.72
N ASP A 12 2.83 -14.31 -11.55
CA ASP A 12 3.87 -15.34 -11.64
C ASP A 12 5.17 -14.74 -12.22
N GLU A 13 6.13 -14.49 -11.34
CA GLU A 13 7.46 -13.95 -11.65
C GLU A 13 7.47 -12.67 -12.50
N ARG A 14 6.41 -11.84 -12.34
CA ARG A 14 6.18 -10.66 -13.17
C ARG A 14 5.84 -9.41 -12.37
N SER A 15 6.22 -8.28 -12.95
CA SER A 15 5.90 -6.96 -12.42
C SER A 15 4.57 -6.45 -12.97
N PHE A 16 3.76 -5.79 -12.14
CA PHE A 16 2.44 -5.29 -12.51
C PHE A 16 2.11 -3.98 -11.79
N SER A 17 1.07 -3.28 -12.25
CA SER A 17 0.56 -2.07 -11.57
C SER A 17 -0.82 -2.35 -10.98
N ALA A 18 -1.07 -1.88 -9.77
CA ALA A 18 -2.31 -2.17 -9.08
C ALA A 18 -2.72 -1.06 -8.10
N HIS A 19 -4.04 -0.91 -7.92
CA HIS A 19 -4.60 -0.14 -6.83
C HIS A 19 -4.50 -0.91 -5.52
N LEU A 20 -4.20 -0.18 -4.43
CA LEU A 20 -4.10 -0.74 -3.10
C LEU A 20 -5.27 -0.30 -2.21
N PHE A 21 -5.99 -1.28 -1.68
CA PHE A 21 -7.02 -1.09 -0.67
C PHE A 21 -6.66 -1.87 0.59
N ALA A 22 -6.97 -1.30 1.76
CA ALA A 22 -7.08 -2.08 2.98
C ALA A 22 -8.50 -2.64 3.09
N LEU A 23 -8.65 -3.75 3.80
CA LEU A 23 -9.93 -4.38 4.05
C LEU A 23 -10.34 -4.19 5.52
N ASP A 24 -11.58 -3.78 5.71
CA ASP A 24 -12.29 -3.83 6.99
C ASP A 24 -13.56 -4.67 6.79
N GLY A 25 -13.46 -5.96 7.11
CA GLY A 25 -14.45 -6.96 6.70
C GLY A 25 -14.60 -7.00 5.17
N VAL A 26 -15.79 -6.65 4.68
CA VAL A 26 -16.09 -6.60 3.23
C VAL A 26 -15.81 -5.22 2.61
N GLN A 27 -15.54 -4.21 3.42
CA GLN A 27 -15.32 -2.85 2.95
C GLN A 27 -13.90 -2.67 2.43
N LYS A 28 -13.78 -2.13 1.21
CA LYS A 28 -12.52 -1.71 0.62
C LYS A 28 -12.26 -0.26 0.98
N ILE A 29 -11.20 0.00 1.74
CA ILE A 29 -10.78 1.35 2.12
C ILE A 29 -9.56 1.72 1.28
N PRO A 30 -9.64 2.76 0.43
CA PRO A 30 -8.50 3.25 -0.33
C PRO A 30 -7.29 3.53 0.55
N VAL A 31 -6.13 3.02 0.14
CA VAL A 31 -4.85 3.48 0.67
C VAL A 31 -4.38 4.63 -0.20
N SER A 32 -3.99 5.74 0.41
CA SER A 32 -3.52 6.94 -0.30
C SER A 32 -2.36 7.60 0.43
N HIS A 33 -1.50 8.28 -0.34
CA HIS A 33 -0.46 9.16 0.19
C HIS A 33 -0.92 10.64 0.28
N LEU A 34 -2.16 10.92 -0.14
CA LEU A 34 -2.74 12.25 -0.17
C LEU A 34 -3.43 12.57 1.15
N SER A 35 -3.16 13.77 1.68
CA SER A 35 -3.75 14.30 2.89
C SER A 35 -4.71 15.45 2.56
N ARG A 36 -5.93 15.39 3.10
CA ARG A 36 -6.90 16.48 2.98
C ARG A 36 -6.64 17.52 4.06
N PHE A 37 -6.73 18.78 3.68
CA PHE A 37 -6.71 19.88 4.62
C PHE A 37 -7.79 20.91 4.27
N TYR A 38 -8.18 21.69 5.27
CA TYR A 38 -9.05 22.85 5.09
C TYR A 38 -8.24 24.08 5.45
N ALA A 39 -8.14 25.01 4.51
CA ALA A 39 -7.46 26.28 4.73
C ALA A 39 -8.28 27.40 4.09
N PRO A 40 -8.21 28.63 4.62
CA PRO A 40 -8.71 29.80 3.92
C PRO A 40 -7.84 30.01 2.67
N LEU A 41 -8.33 29.57 1.52
CA LEU A 41 -7.68 29.82 0.23
C LEU A 41 -8.37 31.00 -0.44
N GLY A 42 -7.57 31.97 -0.91
CA GLY A 42 -8.06 33.19 -1.56
C GLY A 42 -8.43 34.33 -0.61
N SER A 43 -8.85 35.47 -1.19
CA SER A 43 -9.08 36.74 -0.48
C SER A 43 -10.38 36.80 0.32
N THR A 44 -11.27 35.81 0.19
CA THR A 44 -12.59 35.79 0.84
C THR A 44 -12.57 35.17 2.24
N GLY A 45 -11.47 34.52 2.64
CA GLY A 45 -11.36 33.82 3.92
C GLY A 45 -12.22 32.56 4.05
N ALA A 46 -12.91 32.14 2.98
CA ALA A 46 -13.71 30.93 2.99
C ALA A 46 -12.81 29.67 3.08
N LEU A 47 -13.19 28.73 3.95
CA LEU A 47 -12.51 27.45 4.03
C LEU A 47 -12.72 26.67 2.74
N GLN A 48 -11.62 26.41 2.04
CA GLN A 48 -11.61 25.55 0.87
C GLN A 48 -10.92 24.24 1.23
N GLN A 49 -11.39 23.15 0.60
CA GLN A 49 -10.76 21.85 0.71
C GLN A 49 -9.57 21.80 -0.25
N GLY A 50 -8.39 21.52 0.30
CA GLY A 50 -7.17 21.25 -0.45
C GLY A 50 -6.69 19.82 -0.24
N THR A 51 -5.80 19.39 -1.12
CA THR A 51 -5.07 18.12 -0.97
C THR A 51 -3.57 18.39 -1.01
N THR A 52 -2.84 17.84 -0.05
CA THR A 52 -1.37 17.83 -0.04
C THR A 52 -0.87 16.41 -0.24
N ASP A 53 0.37 16.30 -0.69
CA ASP A 53 1.10 15.04 -0.77
C ASP A 53 2.30 15.11 0.17
N ASP A 54 2.13 14.57 1.39
CA ASP A 54 3.21 14.47 2.37
C ASP A 54 3.90 13.09 2.34
N GLY A 55 3.51 12.23 1.39
CA GLY A 55 4.07 10.92 1.15
C GLY A 55 3.70 9.83 2.15
N TRP A 56 3.05 10.13 3.27
CA TRP A 56 2.70 9.11 4.27
C TRP A 56 1.50 8.29 3.81
N LEU A 57 1.60 6.96 3.91
CA LEU A 57 0.50 6.08 3.53
C LEU A 57 -0.58 6.06 4.60
N ARG A 58 -1.82 6.23 4.15
CA ARG A 58 -2.99 6.27 5.01
C ARG A 58 -4.21 5.57 4.43
N LEU A 59 -5.08 5.08 5.32
CA LEU A 59 -6.46 4.76 5.01
C LEU A 59 -7.22 6.07 4.78
N ASN A 60 -7.72 6.27 3.56
CA ASN A 60 -8.39 7.51 3.18
C ASN A 60 -9.64 7.23 2.34
N PRO A 61 -10.80 6.98 2.98
CA PRO A 61 -12.05 6.64 2.29
C PRO A 61 -12.57 7.74 1.35
N ALA A 62 -12.04 8.95 1.48
CA ALA A 62 -12.45 10.08 0.68
C ALA A 62 -11.52 10.35 -0.52
N GLN A 63 -10.46 9.57 -0.70
CA GLN A 63 -9.55 9.69 -1.85
C GLN A 63 -9.59 8.43 -2.71
N THR A 64 -9.17 8.57 -3.97
CA THR A 64 -8.93 7.41 -4.82
C THR A 64 -7.75 6.60 -4.28
N ALA A 65 -7.82 5.28 -4.42
CA ALA A 65 -6.71 4.40 -4.07
C ALA A 65 -5.49 4.71 -4.92
N MET A 66 -4.32 4.80 -4.29
CA MET A 66 -3.08 4.99 -5.03
C MET A 66 -2.79 3.78 -5.91
N THR A 67 -2.16 4.01 -7.05
CA THR A 67 -1.61 2.96 -7.90
C THR A 67 -0.15 2.76 -7.55
N LEU A 68 0.20 1.54 -7.15
CA LEU A 68 1.58 1.11 -6.97
C LEU A 68 2.04 0.27 -8.15
N ARG A 69 3.30 0.41 -8.50
CA ARG A 69 4.03 -0.54 -9.31
C ARG A 69 4.67 -1.59 -8.40
N PHE A 70 4.29 -2.84 -8.60
CA PHE A 70 4.87 -4.01 -7.97
C PHE A 70 5.99 -4.53 -8.88
N HIS A 71 7.24 -4.20 -8.55
CA HIS A 71 8.40 -4.70 -9.29
C HIS A 71 8.80 -6.04 -8.71
N TYR A 72 8.66 -7.11 -9.49
CA TYR A 72 9.01 -8.45 -9.05
C TYR A 72 10.48 -8.50 -8.60
N HIS A 73 10.70 -9.06 -7.42
CA HIS A 73 12.03 -9.28 -6.87
C HIS A 73 12.35 -10.77 -6.81
N SER A 74 11.53 -11.54 -6.10
CA SER A 74 11.72 -12.99 -5.93
C SER A 74 10.44 -13.63 -5.38
N GLN A 75 10.43 -14.94 -5.18
CA GLN A 75 9.36 -15.62 -4.46
C GLN A 75 9.87 -16.74 -3.56
N THR A 76 9.05 -17.10 -2.60
CA THR A 76 9.16 -18.31 -1.77
C THR A 76 7.87 -19.10 -1.91
N LEU A 77 7.80 -20.31 -1.33
CA LEU A 77 6.61 -21.16 -1.42
C LEU A 77 5.30 -20.45 -1.01
N ASN A 78 5.36 -19.53 -0.05
CA ASN A 78 4.18 -18.90 0.54
C ASN A 78 4.11 -17.38 0.33
N ARG A 79 5.08 -16.77 -0.35
CA ARG A 79 5.21 -15.30 -0.44
C ARG A 79 5.86 -14.85 -1.74
N LEU A 80 5.30 -13.79 -2.30
CA LEU A 80 5.87 -13.03 -3.40
C LEU A 80 6.59 -11.81 -2.83
N ASN A 81 7.79 -11.53 -3.33
CA ASN A 81 8.59 -10.39 -2.88
C ASN A 81 8.64 -9.34 -3.99
N PHE A 82 8.38 -8.08 -3.63
CA PHE A 82 8.34 -6.97 -4.57
C PHE A 82 9.07 -5.74 -4.04
N MET A 83 9.73 -5.00 -4.93
CA MET A 83 10.00 -3.59 -4.69
C MET A 83 8.73 -2.81 -5.06
N LEU A 84 8.29 -1.88 -4.22
CA LEU A 84 7.05 -1.12 -4.43
C LEU A 84 7.37 0.35 -4.68
N SER A 85 6.82 0.94 -5.73
CA SER A 85 6.93 2.38 -6.03
C SER A 85 5.58 2.96 -6.42
N LEU A 86 5.42 4.28 -6.30
CA LEU A 86 4.27 4.97 -6.88
C LEU A 86 4.32 4.80 -8.40
N ASP A 87 3.18 4.49 -9.02
CA ASP A 87 3.13 4.21 -10.46
C ASP A 87 3.36 5.47 -11.31
N SER A 88 2.82 6.61 -10.85
CA SER A 88 2.97 7.92 -11.50
C SER A 88 4.34 8.58 -11.27
N ASP A 89 5.09 8.17 -10.25
CA ASP A 89 6.45 8.63 -9.98
C ASP A 89 7.28 7.49 -9.38
N ARG A 90 7.98 6.77 -10.27
CA ARG A 90 8.74 5.57 -9.90
C ARG A 90 9.97 5.85 -9.02
N ASN A 91 10.37 7.12 -8.89
CA ASN A 91 11.45 7.50 -7.97
C ASN A 91 10.98 7.46 -6.51
N ARG A 92 9.66 7.52 -6.28
CA ARG A 92 9.05 7.44 -4.96
C ARG A 92 8.77 5.98 -4.60
N LYS A 93 9.65 5.39 -3.80
CA LYS A 93 9.57 4.00 -3.35
C LYS A 93 8.87 3.91 -1.99
N LEU A 94 8.12 2.83 -1.78
CA LEU A 94 7.55 2.52 -0.48
C LEU A 94 8.66 2.13 0.50
N GLY A 95 8.74 2.84 1.61
CA GLY A 95 9.69 2.58 2.68
C GLY A 95 9.07 2.72 4.05
N ILE A 96 9.93 2.53 5.05
CA ILE A 96 9.58 2.62 6.47
C ILE A 96 10.40 3.76 7.07
N SER A 97 9.74 4.71 7.72
CA SER A 97 10.40 5.77 8.48
C SER A 97 11.11 5.23 9.72
N ARG A 98 11.95 6.07 10.34
CA ARG A 98 12.59 5.78 11.63
C ARG A 98 11.61 5.37 12.74
N ASN A 99 10.37 5.84 12.69
CA ASN A 99 9.33 5.53 13.68
C ASN A 99 8.37 4.43 13.23
N GLY A 100 8.69 3.71 12.14
CA GLY A 100 7.92 2.56 11.67
C GLY A 100 6.68 2.89 10.85
N TYR A 101 6.45 4.15 10.48
CA TYR A 101 5.37 4.55 9.56
C TYR A 101 5.75 4.29 8.12
N LEU A 102 4.77 3.89 7.31
CA LEU A 102 4.95 3.68 5.87
C LEU A 102 4.83 4.99 5.12
N GLY A 103 5.72 5.21 4.16
CA GLY A 103 5.72 6.39 3.31
C GLY A 103 6.33 6.13 1.94
N LEU A 104 6.08 7.04 1.02
CA LEU A 104 6.70 7.11 -0.31
C LEU A 104 7.88 8.09 -0.27
N TYR A 105 9.09 7.60 -0.49
CA TYR A 105 10.33 8.37 -0.38
C TYR A 105 11.12 8.37 -1.68
N THR A 106 11.75 9.50 -1.98
CA THR A 106 12.61 9.70 -3.16
C THR A 106 14.07 9.29 -2.92
N TYR A 107 14.34 8.44 -1.91
CA TYR A 107 15.70 8.07 -1.54
C TYR A 107 16.22 6.87 -2.36
N SER A 108 17.46 6.99 -2.83
CA SER A 108 18.14 5.99 -3.67
C SER A 108 18.36 4.63 -3.01
N ASN A 109 18.33 4.54 -1.68
CA ASN A 109 18.76 3.36 -0.92
C ASN A 109 17.59 2.56 -0.29
N ILE A 110 16.36 2.74 -0.78
CA ILE A 110 15.30 1.79 -0.43
C ILE A 110 15.51 0.54 -1.30
N ASP A 111 16.20 -0.43 -0.69
CA ASP A 111 16.51 -1.76 -1.24
C ASP A 111 15.70 -2.87 -0.57
N ASP A 112 14.94 -2.52 0.48
CA ASP A 112 14.10 -3.46 1.20
C ASP A 112 12.86 -3.83 0.37
N PHE A 113 12.78 -5.10 -0.01
CA PHE A 113 11.59 -5.64 -0.64
C PHE A 113 10.45 -5.83 0.38
N TRP A 114 9.23 -5.80 -0.13
CA TRP A 114 8.01 -6.10 0.61
C TRP A 114 7.55 -7.51 0.29
N LYS A 115 7.14 -8.23 1.33
CA LYS A 115 6.59 -9.58 1.21
C LYS A 115 5.07 -9.47 1.12
N VAL A 116 4.52 -9.99 0.04
CA VAL A 116 3.09 -10.15 -0.16
C VAL A 116 2.76 -11.61 0.10
N GLU A 117 2.00 -11.87 1.17
CA GLU A 117 1.52 -13.18 1.60
C GLU A 117 0.09 -13.38 1.06
N PRO A 118 -0.11 -14.18 0.00
CA PRO A 118 -1.42 -14.39 -0.58
C PRO A 118 -2.37 -15.10 0.38
N LEU A 119 -3.62 -14.63 0.41
CA LEU A 119 -4.73 -15.27 1.13
C LEU A 119 -5.75 -15.84 0.14
N ALA A 120 -6.04 -15.10 -0.94
CA ALA A 120 -6.89 -15.58 -2.02
C ALA A 120 -6.54 -14.86 -3.33
N TRP A 121 -6.52 -15.62 -4.42
CA TRP A 121 -6.36 -15.12 -5.78
C TRP A 121 -7.69 -15.04 -6.52
N SER A 122 -7.78 -14.10 -7.44
CA SER A 122 -8.81 -14.06 -8.48
C SER A 122 -8.18 -13.54 -9.77
N GLU A 123 -8.95 -13.49 -10.86
CA GLU A 123 -8.44 -13.11 -12.18
C GLU A 123 -7.63 -11.80 -12.17
N ASN A 124 -8.15 -10.76 -11.50
CA ASN A 124 -7.55 -9.43 -11.48
C ASN A 124 -7.26 -8.89 -10.07
N THR A 125 -7.41 -9.73 -9.04
CA THR A 125 -7.24 -9.29 -7.65
C THR A 125 -6.46 -10.27 -6.81
N LEU A 126 -5.77 -9.74 -5.80
CA LEU A 126 -5.08 -10.49 -4.78
C LEU A 126 -5.50 -9.98 -3.40
N HIS A 127 -6.16 -10.85 -2.64
CA HIS A 127 -6.35 -10.66 -1.21
C HIS A 127 -5.11 -11.17 -0.48
N CYS A 128 -4.46 -10.33 0.33
CA CYS A 128 -3.17 -10.65 0.92
C CYS A 128 -2.91 -9.95 2.26
N ARG A 129 -1.84 -10.38 2.93
CA ARG A 129 -1.15 -9.59 3.97
C ARG A 129 0.14 -9.03 3.39
N ILE A 130 0.46 -7.79 3.75
CA ILE A 130 1.73 -7.15 3.38
C ILE A 130 2.64 -7.14 4.60
N ARG A 131 3.91 -7.49 4.39
CA ARG A 131 4.94 -7.50 5.42
C ARG A 131 6.21 -6.84 4.90
N ASP A 132 7.01 -6.28 5.80
CA ASP A 132 8.34 -5.80 5.47
C ASP A 132 9.34 -6.95 5.19
N HIS A 133 10.57 -6.59 4.81
CA HIS A 133 11.65 -7.54 4.56
C HIS A 133 12.01 -8.38 5.80
N GLN A 134 11.70 -7.93 7.02
CA GLN A 134 11.92 -8.65 8.28
C GLN A 134 10.73 -9.55 8.66
N GLY A 135 9.59 -9.41 8.00
CA GLY A 135 8.37 -10.18 8.24
C GLY A 135 7.34 -9.52 9.17
N GLN A 136 7.59 -8.28 9.61
CA GLN A 136 6.61 -7.48 10.36
C GLN A 136 5.41 -7.17 9.47
N GLN A 137 4.20 -7.45 9.95
CA GLN A 137 2.97 -7.14 9.22
C GLN A 137 2.72 -5.63 9.20
N VAL A 138 2.21 -5.14 8.07
CA VAL A 138 1.62 -3.81 7.97
C VAL A 138 0.30 -3.79 8.74
N LYS A 139 0.13 -2.71 9.50
CA LYS A 139 -0.97 -2.47 10.44
C LYS A 139 -1.48 -1.05 10.26
N VAL A 140 -2.65 -0.77 10.78
CA VAL A 140 -3.11 0.61 11.02
C VAL A 140 -2.73 1.02 12.44
N LEU A 141 -2.19 2.23 12.59
CA LEU A 141 -1.81 2.77 13.89
C LEU A 141 -3.04 2.96 14.79
N ALA A 142 -2.99 2.45 16.02
CA ALA A 142 -4.11 2.54 16.95
C ALA A 142 -4.42 3.97 17.41
N SER A 143 -3.40 4.82 17.58
CA SER A 143 -3.55 6.22 18.03
C SER A 143 -3.91 7.20 16.92
N SER A 144 -3.78 6.80 15.65
CA SER A 144 -4.18 7.57 14.49
C SER A 144 -4.66 6.58 13.44
N PRO A 145 -5.96 6.22 13.42
CA PRO A 145 -6.52 5.09 12.67
C PRO A 145 -6.50 5.27 11.14
N HIS A 146 -5.68 6.21 10.66
CA HIS A 146 -5.44 6.44 9.25
C HIS A 146 -4.02 6.03 8.86
N HIS A 147 -3.01 6.15 9.72
CA HIS A 147 -1.62 5.91 9.30
C HIS A 147 -1.26 4.42 9.27
N LEU A 148 -0.54 4.01 8.23
CA LEU A 148 0.01 2.66 8.14
C LEU A 148 1.35 2.55 8.87
N THR A 149 1.58 1.43 9.55
CA THR A 149 2.81 1.17 10.31
C THR A 149 3.19 -0.31 10.32
N VAL A 150 4.48 -0.62 10.51
CA VAL A 150 4.95 -1.98 10.86
C VAL A 150 5.07 -2.22 12.36
N ASN A 151 4.96 -1.18 13.19
CA ASN A 151 5.08 -1.25 14.65
C ASN A 151 3.76 -1.75 15.29
N LYS A 152 3.34 -1.15 16.42
CA LYS A 152 2.09 -1.49 17.12
C LYS A 152 0.89 -0.90 16.39
N GLY A 153 -0.15 -1.71 16.24
CA GLY A 153 -1.38 -1.32 15.55
C GLY A 153 -2.30 -2.53 15.34
N ASN A 154 -3.42 -2.30 14.68
CA ASN A 154 -4.34 -3.36 14.30
C ASN A 154 -3.92 -3.95 12.95
N ILE A 155 -3.88 -5.28 12.86
CA ILE A 155 -3.50 -5.98 11.63
C ILE A 155 -4.48 -5.63 10.52
N LEU A 156 -3.95 -5.41 9.32
CA LEU A 156 -4.74 -5.19 8.11
C LEU A 156 -4.53 -6.35 7.13
N GLU A 157 -5.61 -6.66 6.42
CA GLU A 157 -5.55 -7.38 5.15
C GLU A 157 -5.76 -6.39 4.01
N PHE A 158 -5.25 -6.73 2.83
CA PHE A 158 -5.20 -5.84 1.69
C PHE A 158 -5.80 -6.49 0.46
N LEU A 159 -6.46 -5.68 -0.35
CA LEU A 159 -6.86 -6.05 -1.69
C LEU A 159 -6.03 -5.27 -2.70
N VAL A 160 -5.24 -6.00 -3.47
CA VAL A 160 -4.51 -5.50 -4.63
C VAL A 160 -5.38 -5.74 -5.85
N VAL A 161 -5.70 -4.66 -6.59
CA VAL A 161 -6.54 -4.72 -7.80
C VAL A 161 -5.70 -4.31 -9.00
N ARG A 162 -5.40 -5.27 -9.88
CA ARG A 162 -4.55 -5.04 -11.05
C ARG A 162 -5.18 -4.02 -12.00
N THR A 163 -4.34 -3.19 -12.60
CA THR A 163 -4.73 -2.12 -13.54
C THR A 163 -4.09 -2.26 -14.91
N SER A 164 -2.94 -2.94 -15.01
CA SER A 164 -2.24 -3.32 -16.24
C SER A 164 -1.27 -4.47 -16.02
#